data_AF-A0A1C4S5U7-F1
#
_entry.id   AF-A0A1C4S5U7-F1
#
_cell.length_a   1.000
_cell.length_b   1.000
_cell.length_c   1.000
_cell.angle_alpha   90.00
_cell.angle_beta   90.00
_cell.angle_gamma   90.00
#
_symmetry.space_group_name_H-M   'P 1'
#
loop_
_entity.id
_entity.type
_entity.pdbx_description
1 polymer ?
#
loop_
_entity_poly.entity_id
_entity_poly.type
_entity_poly.pdbx_seq_one_letter_code
_entity_poly.pdbx_strand_id
1 'polypeptide(L)'
;WPGGGEEGAFYAYAYPEPEGFADQPVGPEGAYFSSEFKQFLLPYETVRSAPDPDRALAEFLHTTYEAAAVLGMWDRAALEDDPMRWDGTSRPRWSPK
;
A
#
# COMPACT_ATOMS: atom_id res chain seq x y z
N TRP A 1 -21.60 -7.29 2.63
CA TRP A 1 -21.27 -5.87 2.46
C TRP A 1 -21.35 -5.46 0.99
N PRO A 2 -21.49 -4.17 0.66
CA PRO A 2 -21.31 -3.71 -0.71
C PRO A 2 -19.91 -4.15 -1.19
N GLY A 3 -19.85 -4.98 -2.23
CA GLY A 3 -18.59 -5.61 -2.69
C GLY A 3 -18.50 -7.13 -2.51
N GLY A 4 -19.52 -7.79 -1.95
CA GLY A 4 -19.62 -9.26 -1.96
C GLY A 4 -18.99 -9.99 -0.77
N GLY A 5 -18.28 -9.29 0.12
CA GLY A 5 -17.70 -9.88 1.33
C GLY A 5 -18.65 -9.95 2.54
N GLU A 6 -18.30 -10.80 3.51
CA GLU A 6 -18.94 -10.88 4.82
C GLU A 6 -18.72 -9.62 5.67
N GLU A 7 -17.60 -8.93 5.43
CA GLU A 7 -17.25 -7.62 5.99
C GLU A 7 -16.72 -6.63 4.94
N GLY A 8 -16.46 -5.38 5.36
CA GLY A 8 -15.70 -4.43 4.55
C GLY A 8 -14.22 -4.81 4.53
N ALA A 9 -13.49 -4.44 3.48
CA ALA A 9 -12.06 -4.73 3.37
C ALA A 9 -11.32 -3.62 2.62
N PHE A 10 -10.05 -3.42 2.98
CA PHE A 10 -9.08 -2.72 2.14
C PHE A 10 -8.55 -3.71 1.10
N TYR A 11 -8.20 -3.21 -0.09
CA TYR A 11 -7.74 -4.08 -1.17
C TYR A 11 -6.61 -3.43 -1.96
N ALA A 12 -5.78 -4.28 -2.57
CA ALA A 12 -4.70 -3.87 -3.46
C ALA A 12 -4.53 -4.91 -4.58
N TYR A 13 -4.34 -4.43 -5.81
CA TYR A 13 -4.11 -5.27 -6.99
C TYR A 13 -3.10 -4.60 -7.92
N ALA A 14 -2.48 -5.40 -8.78
CA ALA A 14 -1.60 -4.93 -9.84
C ALA A 14 -2.10 -5.47 -11.18
N TYR A 15 -2.06 -4.65 -12.23
CA TYR A 15 -2.47 -5.06 -13.58
C TYR A 15 -1.47 -4.62 -14.66
N PRO A 16 -1.02 -5.53 -15.55
CA PRO A 16 -1.22 -6.98 -15.43
C PRO A 16 -0.61 -7.51 -14.13
N GLU A 17 -1.18 -8.60 -13.59
CA GLU A 17 -0.68 -9.23 -12.37
C GLU A 17 0.78 -9.69 -12.60
N PRO A 18 1.77 -9.17 -11.85
CA PRO A 18 3.15 -9.62 -11.98
C PRO A 18 3.28 -11.10 -11.60
N GLU A 19 4.18 -11.82 -12.27
CA GLU A 19 4.44 -13.23 -11.94
C GLU A 19 4.87 -13.36 -10.47
N GLY A 20 4.21 -14.25 -9.73
CA GLY A 20 4.47 -14.49 -8.30
C GLY A 20 3.87 -13.44 -7.36
N PHE A 21 3.05 -12.49 -7.84
CA PHE A 21 2.44 -11.46 -6.99
C PHE A 21 1.51 -12.04 -5.93
N ALA A 22 0.68 -13.01 -6.30
CA ALA A 22 -0.26 -13.68 -5.39
C ALA A 22 0.42 -14.45 -4.24
N ASP A 23 1.70 -14.80 -4.40
CA ASP A 23 2.47 -15.58 -3.44
C ASP A 23 3.33 -14.70 -2.51
N GLN A 24 3.35 -13.38 -2.71
CA GLN A 24 4.14 -12.48 -1.88
C GLN A 24 3.60 -12.42 -0.43
N PRO A 25 4.49 -12.47 0.58
CA PRO A 25 4.08 -12.23 1.94
C PRO A 25 3.69 -10.76 2.10
N VAL A 26 2.43 -10.51 2.44
CA VAL A 26 1.92 -9.17 2.73
C VAL A 26 1.50 -9.08 4.19
N GLY A 27 1.76 -7.93 4.79
CA GLY A 27 1.32 -7.63 6.14
C GLY A 27 0.03 -6.80 6.13
N PRO A 28 -0.55 -6.51 7.30
CA PRO A 28 -0.27 -7.14 8.59
C PRO A 28 -0.86 -8.57 8.64
N GLU A 29 -0.75 -9.24 9.79
CA GLU A 29 -1.45 -10.52 10.02
C GLU A 29 -2.95 -10.38 9.71
N GLY A 30 -3.49 -11.30 8.91
CA GLY A 30 -4.88 -11.26 8.43
C GLY A 30 -5.04 -10.72 7.01
N ALA A 31 -4.00 -10.11 6.41
CA ALA A 31 -3.98 -9.85 4.98
C ALA A 31 -3.81 -11.15 4.17
N TYR A 32 -4.52 -11.27 3.03
CA TYR A 32 -4.46 -12.46 2.19
C TYR A 32 -4.77 -12.15 0.72
N PHE A 33 -4.33 -12.99 -0.21
CA PHE A 33 -4.69 -12.89 -1.62
C PHE A 33 -6.00 -13.64 -1.91
N SER A 34 -6.98 -12.95 -2.51
CA SER A 34 -8.18 -13.59 -3.04
C SER A 34 -7.98 -14.00 -4.49
N SER A 35 -7.98 -15.31 -4.74
CA SER A 35 -7.91 -15.86 -6.10
C SER A 35 -9.18 -15.61 -6.92
N GLU A 36 -10.33 -15.45 -6.25
CA GLU A 36 -11.61 -15.07 -6.86
C GLU A 36 -11.57 -13.65 -7.42
N PHE A 37 -11.06 -12.70 -6.62
CA PHE A 37 -11.04 -11.28 -6.98
C PHE A 37 -9.71 -10.82 -7.62
N LYS A 38 -8.68 -11.68 -7.62
CA LYS A 38 -7.32 -11.36 -8.12
C LYS A 38 -6.70 -10.13 -7.46
N GLN A 39 -6.84 -10.05 -6.13
CA GLN A 39 -6.37 -8.93 -5.33
C GLN A 39 -6.06 -9.36 -3.90
N PHE A 40 -5.14 -8.64 -3.26
CA PHE A 40 -4.97 -8.70 -1.82
C PHE A 40 -6.15 -8.04 -1.11
N LEU A 41 -6.56 -8.63 0.00
CA LEU A 41 -7.62 -8.15 0.88
C LEU A 41 -7.07 -8.06 2.31
N LEU A 42 -7.48 -7.00 3.01
CA LEU A 42 -7.30 -6.83 4.44
C LEU A 42 -8.67 -6.54 5.08
N PRO A 43 -9.21 -7.46 5.90
CA PRO A 43 -10.50 -7.26 6.55
C PRO A 43 -10.53 -5.99 7.42
N TYR A 44 -11.66 -5.29 7.41
CA TYR A 44 -11.83 -4.06 8.19
C TYR A 44 -11.70 -4.30 9.69
N GLU A 45 -12.24 -5.42 10.18
CA GLU A 45 -12.14 -5.82 11.59
C GLU A 45 -10.69 -6.05 12.04
N THR A 46 -9.82 -6.58 11.17
CA THR A 46 -8.37 -6.69 11.44
C THR A 46 -7.75 -5.33 11.70
N VAL A 47 -8.08 -4.31 10.90
CA VAL A 47 -7.57 -2.95 11.08
C VAL A 47 -8.18 -2.28 12.30
N ARG A 48 -9.51 -2.39 12.46
CA ARG A 48 -10.26 -1.74 13.55
C ARG A 48 -9.85 -2.25 14.93
N SER A 49 -9.46 -3.51 15.04
CA SER A 49 -9.05 -4.14 16.31
C SER A 49 -7.54 -4.08 16.56
N ALA A 50 -6.74 -3.60 15.59
CA ALA A 50 -5.31 -3.49 15.74
C ALA A 50 -4.93 -2.49 16.85
N PRO A 51 -3.83 -2.72 17.60
CA PRO A 51 -3.32 -1.77 18.59
C PRO A 51 -2.95 -0.41 17.99
N ASP A 52 -2.56 -0.41 16.71
CA ASP A 52 -2.23 0.78 15.91
C ASP A 52 -2.84 0.61 14.50
N PRO A 53 -4.08 1.07 14.29
CA PRO A 53 -4.80 0.90 13.02
C PRO A 53 -4.12 1.60 11.84
N ASP A 54 -3.52 2.78 12.07
CA ASP A 54 -2.84 3.55 11.03
C ASP A 54 -1.61 2.80 10.55
N ARG A 55 -0.82 2.25 11.48
CA ARG A 55 0.33 1.40 11.15
C ARG A 55 -0.09 0.13 10.43
N ALA A 56 -1.14 -0.55 10.89
CA ALA A 56 -1.64 -1.78 10.29
C ALA A 56 -2.06 -1.57 8.83
N LEU A 57 -2.81 -0.51 8.55
CA LEU A 57 -3.20 -0.19 7.17
C LEU A 57 -1.99 0.25 6.32
N ALA A 58 -1.09 1.06 6.88
CA ALA A 58 0.12 1.49 6.18
C ALA A 58 1.01 0.31 5.79
N GLU A 59 1.15 -0.69 6.66
CA GLU A 59 1.91 -1.92 6.38
C GLU A 59 1.31 -2.71 5.20
N PHE A 60 -0.02 -2.83 5.14
CA PHE A 60 -0.69 -3.47 4.02
C PHE A 60 -0.45 -2.74 2.71
N LEU A 61 -0.65 -1.43 2.69
CA LEU A 61 -0.43 -0.62 1.49
C LEU A 61 1.03 -0.68 1.05
N HIS A 62 1.97 -0.64 1.99
CA HIS A 62 3.40 -0.69 1.70
C HIS A 62 3.81 -2.07 1.15
N THR A 63 3.50 -3.16 1.85
CA THR A 63 3.94 -4.51 1.44
C THR A 63 3.31 -4.95 0.11
N THR A 64 2.04 -4.59 -0.14
CA THR A 64 1.39 -4.86 -1.43
C THR A 64 1.97 -4.01 -2.57
N TYR A 65 2.31 -2.75 -2.29
CA TYR A 65 3.05 -1.90 -3.24
C TYR A 65 4.43 -2.48 -3.56
N GLU A 66 5.21 -2.87 -2.55
CA GLU A 66 6.56 -3.42 -2.75
C GLU A 66 6.52 -4.72 -3.55
N ALA A 67 5.58 -5.61 -3.26
CA ALA A 67 5.32 -6.82 -4.04
C ALA A 67 5.10 -6.50 -5.53
N ALA A 68 4.25 -5.52 -5.83
CA ALA A 68 3.96 -5.12 -7.21
C ALA A 68 5.17 -4.45 -7.88
N ALA A 69 5.83 -3.53 -7.18
CA ALA A 69 6.94 -2.74 -7.73
C ALA A 69 8.18 -3.59 -8.01
N VAL A 70 8.52 -4.53 -7.11
CA VAL A 70 9.66 -5.44 -7.28
C VAL A 70 9.40 -6.42 -8.43
N LEU A 71 8.27 -7.12 -8.42
CA LEU A 71 7.95 -8.11 -9.44
C LEU A 71 7.63 -7.49 -10.81
N GLY A 72 7.04 -6.29 -10.80
CA GLY A 72 6.80 -5.49 -12.00
C GLY A 72 8.03 -4.76 -12.53
N MET A 73 9.19 -4.87 -11.84
CA MET A 73 10.45 -4.22 -12.20
C MET A 73 10.32 -2.70 -12.39
N TRP A 74 9.58 -2.04 -11.51
CA TRP A 74 9.38 -0.60 -11.57
C TRP A 74 10.68 0.14 -11.22
N ASP A 75 10.91 1.28 -11.87
CA ASP A 75 11.97 2.21 -11.46
C ASP A 75 11.54 2.95 -10.18
N ARG A 76 11.68 2.28 -9.04
CA ARG A 76 11.28 2.80 -7.74
C ARG A 76 11.99 4.10 -7.41
N ALA A 77 13.26 4.27 -7.79
CA ALA A 77 14.00 5.50 -7.54
C ALA A 77 13.41 6.71 -8.30
N ALA A 78 12.81 6.48 -9.48
CA ALA A 78 12.12 7.53 -10.22
C ALA A 78 10.68 7.79 -9.76
N LEU A 79 10.04 6.82 -9.10
CA LEU A 79 8.62 6.88 -8.72
C LEU A 79 8.40 7.21 -7.25
N GLU A 80 9.31 6.79 -6.38
CA GLU A 80 9.25 7.06 -4.95
C GLU A 80 9.78 8.45 -4.67
N ASP A 81 9.03 9.16 -3.83
CA ASP A 81 9.34 10.53 -3.49
C ASP A 81 10.31 10.56 -2.30
N ASP A 82 11.34 11.40 -2.37
CA ASP A 82 12.16 11.68 -1.19
C ASP A 82 11.33 12.56 -0.23
N PRO A 83 10.96 12.08 0.96
CA PRO A 83 10.21 12.88 1.92
C PRO A 83 11.00 14.10 2.41
N MET A 84 12.33 14.06 2.29
CA MET A 84 13.25 15.15 2.66
C MET A 84 13.60 16.07 1.50
N ARG A 85 13.00 15.88 0.31
CA ARG A 85 13.26 16.74 -0.86
C ARG A 85 12.97 18.22 -0.60
N TRP A 86 12.17 18.54 0.42
CA TRP A 86 11.85 19.90 0.84
C TRP A 86 12.74 20.45 1.96
N ASP A 87 13.60 19.62 2.56
CA ASP A 87 14.42 20.02 3.73
C ASP A 87 15.52 21.03 3.35
N GLY A 88 15.83 21.15 2.05
CA GLY A 88 16.82 22.06 1.50
C GLY A 88 16.29 23.20 0.62
N THR A 89 14.99 23.22 0.26
CA THR A 89 14.42 24.33 -0.52
C THR A 89 14.13 25.50 0.39
N SER A 90 15.14 26.36 0.54
CA SER A 90 15.03 27.69 1.12
C SER A 90 13.72 28.36 0.73
N ARG A 91 12.85 28.60 1.71
CA ARG A 91 11.68 29.47 1.57
C ARG A 91 12.14 30.76 0.86
N PRO A 92 11.54 31.19 -0.27
CA PRO A 92 11.87 32.48 -0.84
C PRO A 92 11.66 33.52 0.24
N ARG A 93 12.73 34.26 0.56
CA ARG A 93 12.71 35.34 1.54
C ARG A 93 11.82 36.45 0.96
N TRP A 94 10.53 36.41 1.31
CA TRP A 94 9.59 37.48 1.01
C TRP A 94 10.20 38.82 1.43
N SER A 95 10.39 39.72 0.46
CA SER A 95 10.83 41.09 0.69
C SER A 95 9.66 42.01 0.31
N PRO A 96 8.91 42.57 1.27
CA PRO A 96 7.91 43.57 0.94
C PRO A 96 8.60 44.87 0.49
N LYS A 97 8.07 45.50 -0.55
CA LYS A 97 8.36 46.89 -0.91
C LYS A 97 7.60 47.84 0.00
#